data_AF-A0A1V5I2D7-F1
#
_entry.id   AF-A0A1V5I2D7-F1
#
_cell.length_a   1.000
_cell.length_b   1.000
_cell.length_c   1.000
_cell.angle_alpha   90.00
_cell.angle_beta   90.00
_cell.angle_gamma   90.00
#
_symmetry.space_group_name_H-M   'P 1'
#
loop_
_entity.id
_entity.type
_entity.pdbx_description
1 polymer ?
#
loop_
_entity_poly.entity_id
_entity_poly.type
_entity_poly.pdbx_seq_one_letter_code
_entity_poly.pdbx_strand_id
1 'polypeptide(L)'
;MDSWKCRTCGERHSLQLKFCRQCGTAASPPSRASLASFSEVLDTKSFVVPVKRRVIWIWAAIGVGFPTLMTGAWFLYRLLFR
;
A
#
# COMPACT_ATOMS: atom_id res chain seq x y z
N MET A 1 11.81 4.81 34.23
CA MET A 1 13.13 4.69 33.56
C MET A 1 13.19 3.32 32.95
N ASP A 2 12.93 3.23 31.65
CA ASP A 2 12.87 1.94 30.96
C ASP A 2 14.28 1.39 30.68
N SER A 3 14.52 0.14 31.09
CA SER A 3 15.81 -0.54 30.95
C SER A 3 15.58 -2.00 30.54
N TRP A 4 16.52 -2.57 29.78
CA TRP A 4 16.52 -3.99 29.42
C TRP A 4 17.74 -4.69 30.01
N LYS A 5 17.57 -5.95 30.41
CA LYS A 5 18.64 -6.77 30.98
C LYS A 5 19.21 -7.67 29.90
N CYS A 6 20.53 -7.67 29.73
CA CYS A 6 21.19 -8.59 28.81
C CYS A 6 21.01 -10.03 29.30
N ARG A 7 20.51 -10.93 28.45
CA ARG A 7 20.34 -12.36 28.79
C ARG A 7 21.68 -13.10 28.87
N THR A 8 22.71 -12.58 28.20
CA THR A 8 24.04 -13.22 28.13
C THR A 8 24.91 -12.86 29.34
N CYS A 9 25.00 -11.58 29.71
CA CYS A 9 25.87 -11.14 30.81
C CYS A 9 25.12 -10.65 32.06
N GLY A 10 23.80 -10.45 31.98
CA GLY A 10 22.99 -9.98 33.10
C GLY A 10 23.03 -8.47 33.36
N GLU A 11 23.79 -7.70 32.59
CA GLU A 11 23.92 -6.25 32.77
C GLU A 11 22.64 -5.50 32.39
N ARG A 12 22.33 -4.40 33.09
CA ARG A 12 21.17 -3.55 32.78
C ARG A 12 21.59 -2.41 31.87
N HIS A 13 20.91 -2.26 30.74
CA HIS A 13 21.16 -1.22 29.75
C HIS A 13 19.90 -0.40 29.48
N SER A 14 20.09 0.82 28.95
CA SER A 14 18.97 1.68 28.55
C SER A 14 18.30 1.13 27.28
N LEU A 15 17.00 1.39 27.12
CA LEU A 15 16.27 0.98 25.90
C LEU A 15 16.82 1.58 24.60
N GLN A 16 17.56 2.69 24.67
CA GLN A 16 18.19 3.31 23.49
C GLN A 16 19.41 2.52 23.00
N LEU A 17 20.01 1.68 23.87
CA LEU A 17 21.23 0.96 23.56
C LEU A 17 20.89 -0.33 22.81
N LYS A 18 21.21 -0.36 21.51
CA LYS A 18 20.93 -1.50 20.60
C LYS A 18 21.80 -2.73 20.84
N PHE A 19 22.88 -2.59 21.61
CA PHE A 19 23.85 -3.65 21.88
C PHE A 19 24.31 -3.59 23.33
N CYS A 20 24.62 -4.75 23.90
CA CYS A 20 25.27 -4.84 25.20
C CYS A 20 26.71 -4.33 25.09
N ARG A 21 27.10 -3.35 25.92
CA ARG A 21 28.47 -2.82 25.96
C ARG A 21 29.51 -3.81 26.47
N GLN A 22 29.06 -4.88 27.14
CA GLN A 22 29.93 -5.79 27.88
C GLN A 22 30.19 -7.08 27.13
N CYS A 23 29.19 -7.61 26.43
CA CYS A 23 29.32 -8.86 25.65
C CYS A 23 28.99 -8.69 24.16
N GLY A 24 28.59 -7.50 23.70
CA GLY A 24 28.26 -7.24 22.29
C GLY A 24 26.93 -7.84 21.83
N THR A 25 26.20 -8.58 22.68
CA THR A 25 24.92 -9.19 22.30
C THR A 25 23.89 -8.11 21.95
N ALA A 26 23.13 -8.33 20.86
CA ALA A 26 22.08 -7.42 20.43
C ALA A 26 20.97 -7.27 21.48
N ALA A 27 20.36 -6.09 21.53
CA ALA A 27 19.26 -5.80 22.42
C ALA A 27 18.05 -6.69 22.13
N SER A 28 17.45 -7.23 23.19
CA SER A 28 16.12 -7.83 23.07
C SER A 28 15.13 -6.72 22.74
N PRO A 29 14.22 -6.91 21.76
CA PRO A 29 13.30 -5.86 21.33
C PRO A 29 12.49 -5.30 22.52
N PRO A 30 12.14 -4.00 22.48
CA PRO A 30 11.43 -3.35 23.57
C PRO A 30 10.13 -4.10 23.90
N SER A 31 9.83 -4.19 25.19
CA SER A 31 8.65 -4.92 25.68
C SER A 31 7.36 -4.39 25.05
N ARG A 32 6.41 -5.29 24.78
CA ARG A 32 5.13 -5.05 24.10
C ARG A 32 4.32 -3.85 24.61
N ALA A 33 4.59 -3.35 25.82
CA ALA A 33 3.98 -2.13 26.37
C ALA A 33 4.17 -0.90 25.47
N SER A 34 5.31 -0.79 24.76
CA SER A 34 5.57 0.32 23.82
C SER A 34 5.02 0.07 22.41
N LEU A 35 4.72 -1.19 22.05
CA LEU A 35 4.11 -1.56 20.77
C LEU A 35 2.58 -1.40 20.79
N ALA A 36 1.96 -1.46 21.98
CA ALA A 36 0.53 -1.26 22.17
C ALA A 36 0.09 0.18 21.85
N SER A 37 0.93 1.18 22.12
CA SER A 37 0.64 2.58 21.79
C SER A 37 0.87 2.93 20.31
N PHE A 38 1.64 2.13 19.58
CA PHE A 38 1.84 2.31 18.12
C PHE A 38 0.79 1.58 17.27
N SER A 39 0.11 0.56 17.82
CA SER A 39 -0.96 -0.15 17.11
C SER A 39 -2.24 0.66 16.94
N GLU A 40 -2.40 1.79 17.66
CA GLU A 40 -3.54 2.70 17.48
C GLU A 40 -3.39 3.59 16.24
N VAL A 41 -2.15 3.88 15.82
CA VAL A 41 -1.86 4.73 14.65
C VAL A 41 -1.80 3.91 13.35
N LEU A 42 -1.60 2.59 13.44
CA LEU A 42 -1.58 1.66 12.31
C LEU A 42 -2.96 1.05 12.01
N ASP A 43 -4.07 1.73 12.33
CA ASP A 43 -5.37 1.41 11.72
C ASP A 43 -5.39 1.95 10.28
N THR A 44 -4.57 1.30 9.46
CA THR A 44 -4.52 1.47 8.01
C THR A 44 -5.67 0.69 7.37
N LYS A 45 -6.91 0.90 7.82
CA LYS A 45 -8.11 0.38 7.13
C LYS A 45 -8.75 1.35 6.16
N SER A 46 -8.20 2.55 6.04
CA SER A 46 -8.73 3.53 5.11
C SER A 46 -7.95 3.53 3.80
N PHE A 47 -8.64 3.08 2.75
CA PHE A 47 -8.55 3.61 1.39
C PHE A 47 -7.64 2.91 0.38
N VAL A 48 -7.76 1.59 0.22
CA VAL A 48 -7.58 1.00 -1.12
C VAL A 48 -8.92 1.10 -1.85
N VAL A 49 -9.16 2.23 -2.53
CA VAL A 49 -10.23 2.30 -3.52
C VAL A 49 -9.84 1.37 -4.67
N PRO A 50 -10.65 0.35 -5.03
CA PRO A 50 -10.38 -0.45 -6.21
C PRO A 50 -10.67 0.39 -7.47
N VAL A 51 -9.62 1.03 -7.99
CA VAL A 51 -9.60 1.79 -9.27
C VAL A 51 -10.04 0.95 -10.48
N LYS A 52 -10.13 -0.38 -10.33
CA LYS A 52 -10.25 -1.31 -11.45
C LYS A 52 -11.65 -1.45 -12.06
N ARG A 53 -12.71 -0.93 -11.42
CA ARG A 53 -14.11 -1.21 -11.85
C ARG A 53 -14.70 -0.20 -12.84
N ARG A 54 -14.08 0.97 -13.07
CA ARG A 54 -14.64 2.01 -13.97
C ARG A 54 -14.17 1.92 -15.44
N VAL A 55 -13.01 1.32 -15.71
CA VAL A 55 -12.42 1.32 -17.06
C VAL A 55 -13.20 0.43 -18.04
N ILE A 56 -13.80 -0.67 -17.57
CA ILE A 56 -14.53 -1.64 -18.43
C ILE A 56 -15.71 -1.01 -19.18
N TRP A 57 -16.47 -0.11 -18.53
CA TRP A 57 -17.64 0.52 -19.14
C TRP A 57 -17.27 1.54 -20.24
N ILE A 58 -16.12 2.20 -20.12
CA ILE A 58 -15.64 3.18 -21.10
C ILE A 58 -15.25 2.49 -22.41
N TRP A 59 -14.53 1.36 -22.32
CA TRP A 59 -14.14 0.60 -23.51
C TRP A 59 -15.32 -0.05 -24.23
N ALA A 60 -16.36 -0.47 -23.50
CA ALA A 60 -17.59 -0.99 -24.11
C ALA A 60 -18.38 0.08 -24.89
N ALA A 61 -18.43 1.31 -24.40
CA ALA A 61 -19.09 2.42 -25.09
C ALA A 61 -18.35 2.86 -26.37
N ILE A 62 -17.02 2.92 -26.32
CA ILE A 62 -16.19 3.33 -27.45
C ILE A 62 -16.16 2.25 -28.56
N GLY A 63 -16.10 0.97 -28.18
CA GLY A 63 -15.96 -0.14 -29.12
C GLY A 63 -17.19 -0.40 -30.00
N VAL A 64 -18.39 -0.04 -29.57
CA VAL A 64 -19.63 -0.28 -30.34
C VAL A 64 -20.11 0.99 -31.06
N GLY A 65 -20.01 2.16 -30.44
CA GLY A 65 -20.52 3.40 -31.05
C GLY A 65 -19.66 3.91 -32.21
N PHE A 66 -18.34 3.91 -32.02
CA PHE A 66 -17.42 4.53 -32.97
C PHE A 66 -17.34 3.83 -34.34
N PRO A 67 -17.18 2.50 -34.45
CA PRO A 67 -17.14 1.83 -35.76
C PRO A 67 -18.47 1.86 -36.52
N THR A 68 -19.60 1.94 -35.81
CA THR A 68 -20.94 1.98 -36.42
C THR A 68 -21.23 3.36 -37.05
N LEU A 69 -20.81 4.44 -36.39
CA LEU A 69 -20.92 5.79 -36.95
C LEU A 69 -19.97 5.98 -38.14
N MET A 70 -18.75 5.46 -38.07
CA MET A 70 -17.77 5.56 -39.16
C MET A 70 -18.22 4.80 -40.41
N THR A 71 -18.79 3.61 -40.26
CA THR A 71 -19.32 2.85 -41.41
C THR A 71 -20.57 3.51 -42.00
N GLY A 72 -21.50 3.99 -41.16
CA GLY A 72 -22.68 4.74 -41.62
C GLY A 72 -22.31 6.03 -42.37
N ALA A 73 -21.40 6.83 -41.82
CA ALA A 73 -20.95 8.08 -42.44
C ALA A 73 -20.22 7.85 -43.77
N TRP A 74 -19.38 6.82 -43.86
CA TRP A 74 -18.71 6.46 -45.12
C TRP A 74 -19.69 6.02 -46.20
N PHE A 75 -20.73 5.27 -45.82
CA PHE A 75 -21.76 4.82 -46.76
C PHE A 75 -22.61 5.99 -47.28
N LEU A 76 -23.01 6.92 -46.42
CA LEU A 76 -23.70 8.15 -46.81
C LEU A 76 -22.83 9.03 -47.69
N TYR A 77 -21.56 9.21 -47.35
CA TYR A 77 -20.61 9.96 -48.17
C TYR A 77 -20.51 9.34 -49.58
N ARG A 78 -20.41 8.01 -49.67
CA ARG A 78 -20.37 7.31 -50.96
C ARG A 78 -21.67 7.45 -51.77
N LEU A 79 -22.83 7.61 -51.12
CA LEU A 79 -24.13 7.82 -51.76
C LEU A 79 -24.33 9.28 -52.24
N LEU A 80 -23.79 10.26 -51.52
CA LEU A 80 -23.90 11.68 -51.85
C LEU A 80 -22.92 12.13 -52.96
N PHE A 81 -21.75 11.48 -53.04
CA PHE A 81 -20.66 11.87 -53.95
C PHE A 81 -20.48 10.90 -55.12
N ARG A 82 -21.54 10.21 -55.54
CA ARG A 82 -21.56 9.29 -56.69
C ARG A 82 -22.62 9.74 -57.69
#